data_AF-A0AAE4LIB2-F1
#
_entry.id   AF-A0AAE4LIB2-F1
#
_cell.length_a   1.000
_cell.length_b   1.000
_cell.length_c   1.000
_cell.angle_alpha   90.00
_cell.angle_beta   90.00
_cell.angle_gamma   90.00
#
_symmetry.space_group_name_H-M   'P 1'
#
loop_
_entity.id
_entity.type
_entity.pdbx_description
1 polymer ?
#
loop_
_entity_poly.entity_id
_entity_poly.type
_entity_poly.pdbx_seq_one_letter_code
_entity_poly.pdbx_strand_id
1 'polypeptide(L)'
;MRRWIDQATFDELLLANAEDNVERAIQSASAVLEAVQEFVPEATLFYHVTHAADSLKNYFEEVCTGFRRNGILFLVRQYFYPKPYYDLRFDWSSFRYADNYSYSKAFDKQSEPNRIGVFTKKKIDDWVEYLTQGFRNLERIDAENERKMTGYRNRLEAIPDVAWNKDKSRGHITRHGLTYTFEIRQTDYSEKISLDYRCRTLDDFLALSDNKLILKP
;
A
#
# COMPACT_ATOMS: atom_id res chain seq x y z
N MET A 1 6.92 -4.35 -11.00
CA MET A 1 7.33 -3.52 -9.85
C MET A 1 7.06 -2.07 -10.19
N ARG A 2 6.47 -1.29 -9.28
CA ARG A 2 6.22 0.15 -9.45
C ARG A 2 7.18 0.95 -8.59
N ARG A 3 7.75 2.02 -9.11
CA ARG A 3 8.69 2.87 -8.36
C ARG A 3 8.78 4.27 -8.94
N TRP A 4 9.15 5.22 -8.09
CA TRP A 4 9.61 6.54 -8.50
C TRP A 4 11.11 6.51 -8.82
N ILE A 5 11.49 7.12 -9.93
CA ILE A 5 12.88 7.25 -10.39
C ILE A 5 13.18 8.70 -10.77
N ASP A 6 14.46 9.05 -10.77
CA ASP A 6 14.93 10.36 -11.24
C ASP A 6 14.98 10.42 -12.78
N GLN A 7 15.19 11.64 -13.28
CA GLN A 7 15.35 11.92 -14.72
C GLN A 7 16.40 11.04 -15.38
N ALA A 8 17.60 10.97 -14.80
CA ALA A 8 18.73 10.25 -15.40
C ALA A 8 18.39 8.77 -15.60
N THR A 9 17.77 8.14 -14.61
CA THR A 9 17.31 6.75 -14.72
C THR A 9 16.17 6.63 -15.73
N PHE A 10 15.27 7.60 -15.81
CA PHE A 10 14.14 7.58 -16.74
C PHE A 10 14.58 7.68 -18.21
N ASP A 11 15.55 8.54 -18.51
CA ASP A 11 16.06 8.76 -19.87
C ASP A 11 16.74 7.52 -20.47
N GLU A 12 17.20 6.60 -19.62
CA GLU A 12 17.79 5.32 -20.03
C GLU A 12 16.74 4.24 -20.34
N LEU A 13 15.45 4.47 -20.05
CA LEU A 13 14.40 3.47 -20.20
C LEU A 13 13.77 3.47 -21.58
N LEU A 14 13.65 2.28 -22.16
CA LEU A 14 12.75 2.02 -23.28
C LEU A 14 11.32 1.81 -22.76
N LEU A 15 10.43 2.74 -23.11
CA LEU A 15 9.02 2.72 -22.74
C LEU A 15 8.17 2.00 -23.80
N ALA A 16 7.14 1.31 -23.35
CA ALA A 16 6.21 0.57 -24.21
C ALA A 16 4.93 1.37 -24.56
N ASN A 17 4.72 2.53 -23.96
CA ASN A 17 3.54 3.39 -24.16
C ASN A 17 3.88 4.71 -24.88
N ALA A 18 2.85 5.34 -25.46
CA ALA A 18 2.97 6.45 -26.41
C ALA A 18 3.64 7.72 -25.84
N GLU A 19 4.61 8.26 -26.59
CA GLU A 19 5.47 9.40 -26.23
C GLU A 19 4.68 10.71 -26.01
N ASP A 20 3.67 11.02 -26.83
CA ASP A 20 2.87 12.27 -26.70
C ASP A 20 2.23 12.45 -25.32
N ASN A 21 1.79 11.35 -24.70
CA ASN A 21 1.20 11.38 -23.36
C ASN A 21 2.25 11.66 -22.29
N VAL A 22 3.47 11.17 -22.49
CA VAL A 22 4.61 11.41 -21.60
C VAL A 22 5.01 12.88 -21.66
N GLU A 23 5.16 13.43 -22.88
CA GLU A 23 5.54 14.84 -23.06
C GLU A 23 4.55 15.80 -22.42
N ARG A 24 3.24 15.59 -22.63
CA ARG A 24 2.20 16.43 -22.02
C ARG A 24 2.23 16.36 -20.49
N ALA A 25 2.48 15.16 -19.94
CA ALA A 25 2.60 14.99 -18.50
C ALA A 25 3.86 15.70 -17.96
N ILE A 26 4.98 15.62 -18.67
CA ILE A 26 6.22 16.34 -18.33
C ILE A 26 5.97 17.84 -18.35
N GLN A 27 5.37 18.40 -19.40
CA GLN A 27 5.06 19.83 -19.48
C GLN A 27 4.20 20.30 -18.29
N SER A 28 3.19 19.51 -17.92
CA SER A 28 2.32 19.82 -16.79
C SER A 28 3.07 19.80 -15.46
N ALA A 29 3.94 18.80 -15.24
CA ALA A 29 4.77 18.73 -14.04
C ALA A 29 5.84 19.82 -14.02
N SER A 30 6.47 20.16 -15.15
CA SER A 30 7.46 21.24 -15.25
C SER A 30 6.88 22.60 -14.83
N ALA A 31 5.64 22.90 -15.20
CA ALA A 31 4.98 24.13 -14.74
C ALA A 31 4.83 24.17 -13.19
N VAL A 32 4.56 23.03 -12.56
CA VAL A 32 4.53 22.91 -11.09
C VAL A 32 5.95 23.03 -10.52
N LEU A 33 6.95 22.46 -11.19
CA LEU A 33 8.35 22.52 -10.79
C LEU A 33 8.85 23.96 -10.70
N GLU A 34 8.59 24.78 -11.71
CA GLU A 34 8.97 26.20 -11.72
C GLU A 34 8.41 26.94 -10.50
N ALA A 35 7.14 26.72 -10.16
CA ALA A 35 6.49 27.35 -9.00
C ALA A 35 7.05 26.86 -7.64
N VAL A 36 7.51 25.61 -7.58
CA VAL A 36 8.07 25.01 -6.35
C VAL A 36 9.53 25.42 -6.16
N GLN A 37 10.32 25.52 -7.24
CA GLN A 37 11.76 25.79 -7.19
C GLN A 37 12.12 27.15 -6.58
N GLU A 38 11.22 28.14 -6.66
CA GLU A 38 11.38 29.41 -5.96
C GLU A 38 11.55 29.23 -4.43
N PHE A 39 10.92 28.21 -3.85
CA PHE A 39 10.91 27.94 -2.42
C PHE A 39 11.71 26.71 -2.01
N VAL A 40 11.90 25.77 -2.94
CA VAL A 40 12.63 24.51 -2.77
C VAL A 40 13.57 24.32 -3.97
N PRO A 41 14.76 24.96 -3.96
CA PRO A 41 15.66 24.97 -5.12
C PRO A 41 16.11 23.58 -5.58
N GLU A 42 16.13 22.60 -4.66
CA GLU A 42 16.49 21.21 -4.93
C GLU A 42 15.35 20.38 -5.56
N ALA A 43 14.17 20.96 -5.77
CA ALA A 43 13.07 20.26 -6.41
C ALA A 43 13.40 19.89 -7.86
N THR A 44 12.89 18.74 -8.29
CA THR A 44 13.09 18.19 -9.63
C THR A 44 11.90 17.31 -10.04
N LEU A 45 11.91 16.80 -11.27
CA LEU A 45 10.93 15.83 -11.75
C LEU A 45 11.28 14.42 -11.29
N PHE A 46 10.27 13.69 -10.86
CA PHE A 46 10.32 12.26 -10.57
C PHE A 46 9.32 11.52 -11.46
N TYR A 47 9.70 10.35 -11.91
CA TYR A 47 8.95 9.54 -12.87
C TYR A 47 8.49 8.26 -12.20
N HIS A 48 7.19 8.00 -12.25
CA HIS A 48 6.60 6.76 -11.76
C HIS A 48 6.53 5.76 -12.92
N VAL A 49 7.22 4.63 -12.76
CA VAL A 49 7.34 3.62 -13.81
C VAL A 49 6.93 2.26 -13.28
N THR A 50 6.14 1.54 -14.07
CA THR A 50 5.83 0.12 -13.84
C THR A 50 6.70 -0.74 -14.75
N HIS A 51 7.46 -1.66 -14.17
CA HIS A 51 8.10 -2.76 -14.89
C HIS A 51 7.21 -4.00 -14.86
N ALA A 52 6.79 -4.47 -16.03
CA ALA A 52 5.99 -5.68 -16.21
C ALA A 52 6.92 -6.89 -16.39
N ALA A 53 6.95 -7.78 -15.41
CA ALA A 53 7.91 -8.89 -15.37
C ALA A 53 7.65 -9.99 -16.41
N ASP A 54 6.41 -10.11 -16.87
CA ASP A 54 5.97 -11.08 -17.88
C ASP A 54 6.43 -10.69 -19.29
N SER A 55 6.33 -9.40 -19.62
CA SER A 55 6.66 -8.85 -20.94
C SER A 55 8.03 -8.19 -21.00
N LEU A 56 8.71 -8.03 -19.86
CA LEU A 56 9.97 -7.29 -19.68
C LEU A 56 9.90 -5.85 -20.18
N LYS A 57 8.70 -5.25 -20.14
CA LYS A 57 8.43 -3.89 -20.64
C LYS A 57 8.31 -2.90 -19.50
N ASN A 58 8.72 -1.66 -19.78
CA ASN A 58 8.53 -0.53 -18.89
C ASN A 58 7.36 0.32 -19.38
N TYR A 59 6.54 0.78 -18.45
CA TYR A 59 5.40 1.63 -18.71
C TYR A 59 5.53 2.89 -17.87
N PHE A 60 5.47 4.04 -18.53
CA PHE A 60 5.32 5.31 -17.85
C PHE A 60 3.91 5.40 -17.26
N GLU A 61 3.81 5.71 -15.97
CA GLU A 61 2.53 5.89 -15.28
C GLU A 61 2.23 7.37 -15.09
N GLU A 62 3.20 8.11 -14.53
CA GLU A 62 3.08 9.54 -14.29
C GLU A 62 4.44 10.19 -14.04
N VAL A 63 4.47 11.51 -14.11
CA VAL A 63 5.59 12.35 -13.67
C VAL A 63 5.06 13.37 -12.68
N CYS A 64 5.86 13.70 -11.68
CA CYS A 64 5.49 14.62 -10.64
C CYS A 64 6.69 15.45 -10.22
N THR A 65 6.46 16.73 -9.95
CA THR A 65 7.43 17.55 -9.23
C THR A 65 7.61 16.98 -7.83
N GLY A 66 8.84 16.94 -7.35
CA GLY A 66 9.13 16.46 -6.00
C GLY A 66 10.49 16.90 -5.50
N PHE A 67 10.78 16.56 -4.26
CA PHE A 67 12.07 16.79 -3.61
C PHE A 67 12.27 15.77 -2.50
N ARG A 68 13.53 15.52 -2.14
CA ARG A 68 13.87 14.64 -1.02
C ARG A 68 14.21 15.45 0.22
N ARG A 69 13.66 15.07 1.36
CA ARG A 69 14.03 15.65 2.67
C ARG A 69 13.99 14.55 3.71
N ASN A 70 15.03 14.45 4.55
CA ASN A 70 15.14 13.42 5.59
C ASN A 70 14.97 11.97 5.08
N GLY A 71 15.40 11.69 3.85
CA GLY A 71 15.27 10.37 3.22
C GLY A 71 13.87 10.05 2.68
N ILE A 72 12.92 10.99 2.75
CA ILE A 72 11.55 10.83 2.25
C ILE A 72 11.43 11.59 0.93
N LEU A 73 10.84 10.96 -0.08
CA LEU A 73 10.47 11.62 -1.34
C LEU A 73 9.10 12.27 -1.18
N PHE A 74 9.06 13.59 -1.27
CA PHE A 74 7.82 14.37 -1.32
C PHE A 74 7.49 14.70 -2.77
N LEU A 75 6.21 14.58 -3.11
CA LEU A 75 5.67 14.80 -4.43
C LEU A 75 4.61 15.90 -4.34
N VAL A 76 4.65 16.84 -5.27
CA VAL A 76 3.78 18.01 -5.32
C VAL A 76 2.86 17.89 -6.53
N ARG A 77 1.55 17.91 -6.32
CA ARG A 77 0.58 17.96 -7.42
C ARG A 77 -0.24 19.23 -7.38
N GLN A 78 -0.64 19.67 -8.56
CA GLN A 78 -1.62 20.74 -8.73
C GLN A 78 -3.00 20.15 -9.06
N TYR A 79 -4.03 20.73 -8.47
CA TYR A 79 -5.43 20.45 -8.77
C TYR A 79 -6.13 21.75 -9.16
N PHE A 80 -7.16 21.64 -10.00
CA PHE A 80 -7.87 22.80 -10.54
C PHE A 80 -9.27 23.01 -9.94
N TYR A 81 -9.80 22.03 -9.20
CA TYR A 81 -11.16 22.06 -8.63
C TYR A 81 -11.14 21.87 -7.11
N PRO A 82 -11.91 22.65 -6.31
CA PRO A 82 -12.85 23.70 -6.72
C PRO A 82 -12.19 25.04 -7.13
N LYS A 83 -10.93 25.24 -6.78
CA LYS A 83 -10.05 26.32 -7.24
C LYS A 83 -8.64 25.74 -7.40
N PRO A 84 -7.71 26.40 -8.12
CA PRO A 84 -6.32 25.96 -8.16
C PRO A 84 -5.70 25.86 -6.77
N TYR A 85 -5.13 24.69 -6.45
CA TYR A 85 -4.30 24.49 -5.26
C TYR A 85 -3.27 23.39 -5.51
N TYR A 86 -2.26 23.37 -4.65
CA TYR A 86 -1.25 22.34 -4.58
C TYR A 86 -1.43 21.52 -3.30
N ASP A 87 -1.20 20.22 -3.43
CA ASP A 87 -1.01 19.31 -2.30
C ASP A 87 0.41 18.76 -2.29
N LEU A 88 0.81 18.27 -1.13
CA LEU A 88 2.02 17.47 -0.99
C LEU A 88 1.62 16.08 -0.50
N ARG A 89 2.36 15.08 -0.97
CA ARG A 89 2.28 13.69 -0.50
C ARG A 89 3.68 13.11 -0.44
N PHE A 90 3.87 11.99 0.24
CA PHE A 90 5.14 11.27 0.21
C PHE A 90 5.02 9.96 -0.57
N ASP A 91 6.14 9.49 -1.12
CA ASP A 91 6.24 8.14 -1.66
C ASP A 91 6.22 7.11 -0.54
N TRP A 92 5.27 6.19 -0.63
CA TRP A 92 5.04 5.13 0.34
C TRP A 92 4.99 3.75 -0.32
N SER A 93 5.42 3.67 -1.60
CA SER A 93 5.40 2.45 -2.41
C SER A 93 6.31 1.34 -1.88
N SER A 94 7.25 1.66 -0.99
CA SER A 94 8.13 0.68 -0.32
C SER A 94 7.45 -0.09 0.82
N PHE A 95 6.35 0.41 1.38
CA PHE A 95 5.63 -0.25 2.49
C PHE A 95 4.75 -1.39 1.97
N ARG A 96 5.22 -2.62 2.19
CA ARG A 96 4.58 -3.84 1.65
C ARG A 96 3.36 -4.28 2.44
N TYR A 97 3.30 -3.93 3.71
CA TYR A 97 2.25 -4.28 4.67
C TYR A 97 1.43 -3.05 5.06
N ALA A 98 1.32 -2.09 4.13
CA ALA A 98 0.46 -0.92 4.21
C ALA A 98 -0.51 -0.85 3.02
N ASP A 99 -1.69 -0.31 3.27
CA ASP A 99 -2.73 -0.02 2.30
C ASP A 99 -3.30 1.40 2.55
N ASN A 100 -4.32 1.80 1.79
CA ASN A 100 -4.96 3.11 1.96
C ASN A 100 -5.57 3.31 3.35
N TYR A 101 -6.03 2.25 4.01
CA TYR A 101 -6.54 2.34 5.38
C TYR A 101 -5.39 2.63 6.36
N SER A 102 -4.26 1.93 6.20
CA SER A 102 -3.04 2.14 6.97
C SER A 102 -2.49 3.56 6.77
N TYR A 103 -2.52 4.06 5.53
CA TYR A 103 -2.14 5.44 5.20
C TYR A 103 -3.03 6.44 5.94
N SER A 104 -4.37 6.34 5.83
CA SER A 104 -5.29 7.24 6.55
C SER A 104 -5.05 7.18 8.06
N LYS A 105 -4.91 5.97 8.62
CA LYS A 105 -4.64 5.75 10.05
C LYS A 105 -3.34 6.41 10.53
N ALA A 106 -2.33 6.55 9.68
CA ALA A 106 -1.09 7.22 10.02
C ALA A 106 -1.28 8.71 10.37
N PHE A 107 -2.42 9.31 9.97
CA PHE A 107 -2.76 10.71 10.20
C PHE A 107 -3.90 10.93 11.19
N ASP A 108 -4.56 9.90 11.73
CA ASP A 108 -5.77 10.01 12.58
C ASP A 108 -5.65 10.97 13.78
N LYS A 109 -4.43 11.22 14.27
CA LYS A 109 -4.15 12.08 15.43
C LYS A 109 -3.49 13.41 15.06
N GLN A 110 -3.44 13.74 13.77
CA GLN A 110 -2.76 14.91 13.25
C GLN A 110 -3.78 15.91 12.71
N SER A 111 -3.43 17.19 12.74
CA SER A 111 -4.20 18.24 12.08
C SER A 111 -3.58 18.51 10.72
N GLU A 112 -4.35 18.26 9.65
CA GLU A 112 -3.91 18.49 8.29
C GLU A 112 -3.68 19.99 8.03
N PRO A 113 -2.53 20.39 7.45
CA PRO A 113 -2.28 21.77 7.04
C PRO A 113 -3.26 22.23 5.95
N ASN A 114 -3.45 23.54 5.85
CA ASN A 114 -4.29 24.09 4.78
C ASN A 114 -3.66 23.83 3.39
N ARG A 115 -4.53 23.52 2.41
CA ARG A 115 -4.13 23.40 1.01
C ARG A 115 -3.39 24.64 0.51
N ILE A 116 -2.40 24.44 -0.35
CA ILE A 116 -1.54 25.53 -0.81
C ILE A 116 -2.16 26.16 -2.06
N GLY A 117 -2.84 27.30 -1.94
CA GLY A 117 -3.24 28.08 -3.13
C GLY A 117 -2.06 28.82 -3.79
N VAL A 118 -1.14 29.31 -2.95
CA VAL A 118 0.09 30.01 -3.33
C VAL A 118 1.20 29.51 -2.41
N PHE A 119 2.33 29.14 -2.98
CA PHE A 119 3.49 28.67 -2.22
C PHE A 119 4.05 29.76 -1.33
N THR A 120 4.41 29.35 -0.12
CA THR A 120 5.27 30.11 0.78
C THR A 120 6.15 29.09 1.49
N LYS A 121 7.35 29.50 1.91
CA LYS A 121 8.25 28.64 2.67
C LYS A 121 7.55 28.01 3.87
N LYS A 122 6.80 28.81 4.64
CA LYS A 122 6.04 28.33 5.79
C LYS A 122 5.04 27.23 5.44
N LYS A 123 4.24 27.40 4.37
CA LYS A 123 3.26 26.38 3.97
C LYS A 123 3.93 25.07 3.58
N ILE A 124 5.05 25.14 2.85
CA ILE A 124 5.81 23.94 2.46
C ILE A 124 6.37 23.25 3.70
N ASP A 125 6.97 24.00 4.63
CA ASP A 125 7.55 23.44 5.85
C ASP A 125 6.45 22.80 6.73
N ASP A 126 5.29 23.45 6.89
CA ASP A 126 4.14 22.90 7.64
C ASP A 126 3.65 21.56 7.02
N TRP A 127 3.57 21.48 5.68
CA TRP A 127 3.21 20.25 4.97
C TRP A 127 4.28 19.16 5.10
N VAL A 128 5.55 19.52 4.97
CA VAL A 128 6.68 18.59 5.12
C VAL A 128 6.71 18.00 6.53
N GLU A 129 6.49 18.80 7.57
CA GLU A 129 6.45 18.34 8.95
C GLU A 129 5.31 17.34 9.16
N TYR A 130 4.09 17.71 8.76
CA TYR A 130 2.90 16.86 8.83
C TYR A 130 3.11 15.51 8.10
N LEU A 131 3.59 15.56 6.87
CA LEU A 131 3.84 14.37 6.06
C LEU A 131 4.99 13.52 6.61
N THR A 132 6.02 14.13 7.18
CA THR A 132 7.11 13.40 7.84
C THR A 132 6.57 12.61 9.03
N GLN A 133 5.73 13.22 9.86
CA GLN A 133 5.10 12.52 10.99
C GLN A 133 4.19 11.39 10.52
N GLY A 134 3.39 11.62 9.47
CA GLY A 134 2.60 10.58 8.81
C GLY A 134 3.44 9.41 8.30
N PHE A 135 4.56 9.69 7.63
CA PHE A 135 5.49 8.68 7.14
C PHE A 135 6.03 7.82 8.29
N ARG A 136 6.50 8.44 9.38
CA ARG A 136 6.99 7.70 10.56
C ARG A 136 5.92 6.84 11.23
N ASN A 137 4.68 7.31 11.25
CA ASN A 137 3.57 6.52 11.76
C ASN A 137 3.26 5.34 10.83
N LEU A 138 3.33 5.55 9.51
CA LEU A 138 3.13 4.49 8.52
C LEU A 138 4.24 3.43 8.59
N GLU A 139 5.50 3.82 8.76
CA GLU A 139 6.63 2.90 9.00
C GLU A 139 6.34 1.97 10.19
N ARG A 140 5.79 2.52 11.29
CA ARG A 140 5.43 1.72 12.46
C ARG A 140 4.28 0.76 12.17
N ILE A 141 3.24 1.22 11.47
CA ILE A 141 2.09 0.40 11.10
C ILE A 141 2.53 -0.74 10.19
N ASP A 142 3.35 -0.46 9.17
CA ASP A 142 3.90 -1.44 8.25
C ASP A 142 4.70 -2.52 9.00
N ALA A 143 5.60 -2.13 9.89
CA ALA A 143 6.39 -3.06 10.71
C ALA A 143 5.54 -3.85 11.72
N GLU A 144 4.47 -3.28 12.28
CA GLU A 144 3.52 -4.00 13.14
C GLU A 144 2.72 -5.04 12.34
N ASN A 145 2.24 -4.65 11.16
CA ASN A 145 1.52 -5.54 10.26
C ASN A 145 2.44 -6.66 9.78
N GLU A 146 3.66 -6.38 9.33
CA GLU A 146 4.64 -7.40 8.91
C GLU A 146 4.83 -8.48 10.00
N ARG A 147 5.06 -8.04 11.24
CA ARG A 147 5.23 -8.95 12.38
C ARG A 147 3.99 -9.79 12.63
N LYS A 148 2.81 -9.16 12.66
CA LYS A 148 1.52 -9.84 12.85
C LYS A 148 1.26 -10.87 11.75
N MET A 149 1.43 -10.47 10.49
CA MET A 149 1.15 -11.29 9.31
C MET A 149 2.13 -12.46 9.19
N THR A 150 3.42 -12.21 9.37
CA THR A 150 4.45 -13.25 9.33
C THR A 150 4.29 -14.23 10.48
N GLY A 151 4.01 -13.74 11.69
CA GLY A 151 3.74 -14.60 12.85
C GLY A 151 2.53 -15.50 12.65
N TYR A 152 1.44 -14.96 12.11
CA TYR A 152 0.23 -15.74 11.81
C TYR A 152 0.46 -16.80 10.73
N ARG A 153 1.13 -16.42 9.63
CA ARG A 153 1.51 -17.36 8.56
C ARG A 153 2.38 -18.50 9.08
N ASN A 154 3.41 -18.21 9.86
CA ASN A 154 4.31 -19.22 10.43
C ASN A 154 3.56 -20.21 11.33
N ARG A 155 2.57 -19.75 12.10
CA ARG A 155 1.72 -20.62 12.92
C ARG A 155 0.88 -21.58 12.07
N LEU A 156 0.32 -21.10 10.96
CA LEU A 156 -0.44 -21.94 10.03
C LEU A 156 0.46 -22.94 9.30
N GLU A 157 1.64 -22.54 8.86
CA GLU A 157 2.59 -23.42 8.16
C GLU A 157 3.15 -24.53 9.05
N ALA A 158 3.16 -24.33 10.37
CA ALA A 158 3.51 -25.36 11.35
C ALA A 158 2.41 -26.42 11.58
N ILE A 159 1.19 -26.19 11.07
CA ILE A 159 0.06 -27.12 11.22
C ILE A 159 -0.02 -28.02 9.96
N PRO A 160 0.15 -29.35 10.11
CA PRO A 160 0.38 -30.24 8.97
C PRO A 160 -0.85 -30.45 8.08
N ASP A 161 -2.05 -30.31 8.62
CA ASP A 161 -3.34 -30.57 7.94
C ASP A 161 -4.03 -29.28 7.46
N VAL A 162 -3.31 -28.16 7.36
CA VAL A 162 -3.86 -26.96 6.71
C VAL A 162 -4.04 -27.23 5.22
N ALA A 163 -5.29 -27.22 4.77
CA ALA A 163 -5.65 -27.28 3.36
C ALA A 163 -5.58 -25.87 2.75
N TRP A 164 -4.43 -25.56 2.15
CA TRP A 164 -4.16 -24.29 1.48
C TRP A 164 -4.79 -24.21 0.08
N ASN A 165 -5.17 -23.00 -0.33
CA ASN A 165 -5.43 -22.70 -1.73
C ASN A 165 -4.12 -22.50 -2.52
N LYS A 166 -4.22 -22.35 -3.86
CA LYS A 166 -3.07 -22.33 -4.78
C LYS A 166 -2.05 -21.23 -4.47
N ASP A 167 -2.50 -20.03 -4.13
CA ASP A 167 -1.67 -18.86 -3.84
C ASP A 167 -1.31 -18.74 -2.35
N LYS A 168 -1.72 -19.71 -1.52
CA LYS A 168 -1.53 -19.74 -0.06
C LYS A 168 -1.98 -18.44 0.63
N SER A 169 -3.04 -17.82 0.13
CA SER A 169 -3.70 -16.67 0.75
C SER A 169 -4.91 -17.10 1.59
N ARG A 170 -5.46 -18.29 1.35
CA ARG A 170 -6.62 -18.83 2.09
C ARG A 170 -6.40 -20.29 2.42
N GLY A 171 -7.11 -20.76 3.42
CA GLY A 171 -7.11 -22.17 3.74
C GLY A 171 -8.12 -22.54 4.80
N HIS A 172 -8.14 -23.81 5.13
CA HIS A 172 -8.97 -24.32 6.20
C HIS A 172 -8.33 -25.52 6.89
N ILE A 173 -8.80 -25.78 8.12
CA ILE A 173 -8.49 -26.97 8.91
C ILE A 173 -9.84 -27.54 9.33
N THR A 174 -10.04 -28.85 9.16
CA THR A 174 -11.24 -29.53 9.63
C THR A 174 -10.86 -30.63 10.60
N ARG A 175 -11.33 -30.53 11.85
CA ARG A 175 -11.08 -31.51 12.91
C ARG A 175 -12.35 -31.66 13.76
N HIS A 176 -12.73 -32.91 14.05
CA HIS A 176 -13.83 -33.22 14.97
C HIS A 176 -15.12 -32.42 14.70
N GLY A 177 -15.49 -32.25 13.43
CA GLY A 177 -16.69 -31.52 13.01
C GLY A 177 -16.64 -30.00 13.17
N LEU A 178 -15.46 -29.43 13.43
CA LEU A 178 -15.20 -28.01 13.33
C LEU A 178 -14.35 -27.73 12.10
N THR A 179 -14.73 -26.72 11.34
CA THR A 179 -13.94 -26.15 10.26
C THR A 179 -13.51 -24.76 10.66
N TYR A 180 -12.19 -24.57 10.76
CA TYR A 180 -11.56 -23.26 10.84
C TYR A 180 -11.17 -22.83 9.43
N THR A 181 -11.61 -21.65 9.00
CA THR A 181 -11.22 -21.06 7.70
C THR A 181 -10.55 -19.71 7.92
N PHE A 182 -9.59 -19.39 7.07
CA PHE A 182 -8.89 -18.11 7.14
C PHE A 182 -8.60 -17.51 5.77
N GLU A 183 -8.36 -16.20 5.77
CA GLU A 183 -7.83 -15.44 4.64
C GLU A 183 -6.75 -14.48 5.14
N ILE A 184 -5.57 -14.57 4.53
CA ILE A 184 -4.41 -13.70 4.74
C ILE A 184 -4.46 -12.63 3.65
N ARG A 185 -4.53 -11.37 4.06
CA ARG A 185 -4.49 -10.20 3.18
C ARG A 185 -3.18 -9.45 3.40
N GLN A 186 -3.03 -8.31 2.74
CA GLN A 186 -1.81 -7.52 2.79
C GLN A 186 -1.53 -6.94 4.18
N THR A 187 -2.56 -6.41 4.84
CA THR A 187 -2.43 -5.66 6.11
C THR A 187 -3.12 -6.35 7.28
N ASP A 188 -3.95 -7.35 7.02
CA ASP A 188 -4.68 -8.10 8.02
C ASP A 188 -4.95 -9.56 7.60
N TYR A 189 -5.63 -10.29 8.47
CA TYR A 189 -6.19 -11.59 8.17
C TYR A 189 -7.57 -11.70 8.81
N SER A 190 -8.42 -12.54 8.22
CA SER A 190 -9.71 -12.92 8.79
C SER A 190 -9.71 -14.39 9.18
N GLU A 191 -10.46 -14.68 10.23
CA GLU A 191 -10.61 -16.01 10.82
C GLU A 191 -12.09 -16.30 11.04
N LYS A 192 -12.50 -17.54 10.79
CA LYS A 192 -13.86 -18.02 11.07
C LYS A 192 -13.82 -19.46 11.54
N ILE A 193 -14.59 -19.76 12.58
CA ILE A 193 -14.88 -21.13 13.01
C ILE A 193 -16.34 -21.40 12.66
N SER A 194 -16.59 -22.56 12.05
CA SER A 194 -17.93 -23.06 11.74
C SER A 194 -18.02 -24.55 12.00
N LEU A 195 -19.24 -25.07 12.12
CA LEU A 195 -19.48 -26.51 12.07
C LEU A 195 -19.18 -27.05 10.67
N ASP A 196 -18.60 -28.23 10.60
CA ASP A 196 -18.46 -29.00 9.35
C ASP A 196 -19.85 -29.23 8.78
N TYR A 197 -20.01 -29.03 7.46
CA TYR A 197 -21.29 -29.13 6.78
C TYR A 197 -21.94 -30.52 6.90
N ARG A 198 -21.20 -31.56 7.29
CA ARG A 198 -21.70 -32.91 7.55
C ARG A 198 -22.38 -33.06 8.91
N CYS A 199 -22.12 -32.17 9.87
CA CYS A 199 -22.75 -32.19 11.19
C CYS A 199 -24.13 -31.52 11.12
N ARG A 200 -25.21 -32.33 11.07
CA ARG A 200 -26.58 -31.82 10.85
C ARG A 200 -27.64 -32.42 11.78
N THR A 201 -27.27 -33.40 12.58
CA THR A 201 -28.21 -34.16 13.41
C THR A 201 -28.02 -33.89 14.90
N LEU A 202 -29.00 -34.28 15.72
CA LEU A 202 -28.89 -34.24 17.18
C LEU A 202 -27.73 -35.14 17.66
N ASP A 203 -27.53 -36.29 17.04
CA ASP A 203 -26.43 -37.21 17.38
C ASP A 203 -25.07 -36.60 17.06
N ASP A 204 -24.95 -35.89 15.92
CA ASP A 204 -23.73 -35.15 15.59
C ASP A 204 -23.44 -34.06 16.64
N PHE A 205 -24.46 -33.32 17.07
CA PHE A 205 -24.34 -32.30 18.10
C PHE A 205 -23.85 -32.90 19.43
N LEU A 206 -24.48 -34.00 19.89
CA LEU A 206 -24.12 -34.67 21.14
C LEU A 206 -22.70 -35.27 21.06
N ALA A 207 -22.34 -35.88 19.94
CA ALA A 207 -21.00 -36.42 19.73
C ALA A 207 -19.93 -35.31 19.65
N LEU A 208 -20.24 -34.18 19.02
CA LEU A 208 -19.34 -33.03 18.93
C LEU A 208 -19.15 -32.35 20.29
N SER A 209 -20.22 -32.15 21.07
CA SER A 209 -20.13 -31.56 22.41
C SER A 209 -19.33 -32.41 23.40
N ASP A 210 -19.40 -33.74 23.22
CA ASP A 210 -18.65 -34.71 24.02
C ASP A 210 -17.20 -34.93 23.51
N ASN A 211 -16.78 -34.25 22.43
CA ASN A 211 -15.51 -34.49 21.74
C ASN A 211 -15.31 -35.95 21.29
N LYS A 212 -16.41 -36.63 20.93
CA LYS A 212 -16.46 -38.03 20.45
C LYS A 212 -16.78 -38.14 18.96
N LEU A 213 -16.98 -37.01 18.26
CA LEU A 213 -17.34 -37.03 16.85
C LEU A 213 -16.19 -37.57 15.98
N ILE A 214 -16.50 -38.61 15.21
CA ILE A 214 -15.62 -39.20 14.20
C ILE A 214 -16.31 -39.05 12.84
N LEU A 215 -15.86 -38.06 12.05
CA LEU A 215 -16.30 -37.90 10.67
C LEU A 215 -15.48 -38.83 9.78
N LYS A 216 -16.17 -39.66 8.98
CA LYS A 216 -15.51 -40.44 7.93
C LYS A 216 -15.05 -39.49 6.80
N PRO A 217 -13.88 -39.76 6.16
CA PRO A 217 -13.37 -38.95 5.05
C PRO A 217 -14.43 -38.70 3.98
#